data_AF-A0A6S7J1G7-F1
#
_entry.id   AF-A0A6S7J1G7-F1
#
_cell.length_a   1.000
_cell.length_b   1.000
_cell.length_c   1.000
_cell.angle_alpha   90.00
_cell.angle_beta   90.00
_cell.angle_gamma   90.00
#
_symmetry.space_group_name_H-M   'P 1'
#
loop_
_entity.id
_entity.type
_entity.pdbx_description
1 polymer ?
#
loop_
_entity_poly.entity_id
_entity_poly.type
_entity_poly.pdbx_seq_one_letter_code
_entity_poly.pdbx_strand_id
1 'polypeptide(L)'
;MSGRDLRTFVNFHRNAIGASDPSLVSRLVNGQNVGRYKEVDYEKLKAITKLKNAAGHQSLQKIKSIHQLSKEKKDLNTLQQHKTCWKKELIRLNSLYKSKLYELDMVRAGLLWEQSSVKEFFVEAEEYEDFMKEDFLTFSNNTVKPVWDLQEDIHMWLEENKGQSDPSEVSRVLQSVKLQQRYILEQLEEQQAELENDLDVIRLHHVIHDDEYPHITPGIPEEASLLTCPYDDLKSVVLNEFELLDKRYKTHLDYLNVKYADVIENKDEGWPKEDHLRFQYILDQYAADMPNGRSLYVDRMMREMPHLSRHVIVEHERWWFSYKSYQSQQAAVYTAWEKDRRDLLLKVKVTFADAWTEFENEKKREENRKQQVGICRKLHERVAAFQQQKLEAFRLRQEIDEKVREQESEKLKIEEEKEKKKREKIQAKVNI
;
A
#
# COMPACT_ATOMS: atom_id res chain seq x y z
N MET A 1 4.41 -17.23 52.67
CA MET A 1 5.54 -17.63 53.53
C MET A 1 5.77 -19.11 53.35
N SER A 2 7.00 -19.53 53.03
CA SER A 2 7.32 -20.94 52.79
C SER A 2 7.52 -21.69 54.12
N GLY A 3 7.33 -23.01 54.15
CA GLY A 3 7.51 -23.82 55.37
C GLY A 3 8.92 -23.76 55.99
N ARG A 4 9.93 -23.31 55.23
CA ARG A 4 11.29 -23.03 55.74
C ARG A 4 11.31 -21.74 56.57
N ASP A 5 10.61 -20.69 56.15
CA ASP A 5 10.57 -19.41 56.88
C ASP A 5 9.88 -19.54 58.23
N LEU A 6 8.86 -20.40 58.31
CA LEU A 6 8.16 -20.69 59.56
C LEU A 6 9.11 -21.38 60.57
N ARG A 7 9.95 -22.31 60.09
CA ARG A 7 10.87 -23.07 60.95
C ARG A 7 12.00 -22.17 61.48
N THR A 8 12.50 -21.24 60.66
CA THR A 8 13.50 -20.24 61.07
C THR A 8 12.91 -19.22 62.04
N PHE A 9 11.69 -18.75 61.79
CA PHE A 9 10.97 -17.84 62.68
C PHE A 9 10.69 -18.48 64.06
N VAL A 10 10.21 -19.72 64.06
CA VAL A 10 9.95 -20.48 65.30
C VAL A 10 11.24 -20.74 66.07
N ASN A 11 12.34 -21.12 65.40
CA ASN A 11 13.62 -21.35 66.07
C ASN A 11 14.25 -20.07 66.63
N PHE A 12 14.12 -18.94 65.92
CA PHE A 12 14.61 -17.65 66.38
C PHE A 12 13.87 -17.18 67.64
N HIS A 13 12.54 -17.34 67.68
CA HIS A 13 11.74 -16.99 68.86
C HIS A 13 11.83 -18.01 69.99
N ARG A 14 12.09 -19.29 69.68
CA ARG A 14 12.36 -20.34 70.68
C ARG A 14 13.69 -20.13 71.43
N ASN A 15 14.66 -19.50 70.78
CA ASN A 15 15.92 -19.11 71.42
C ASN A 15 15.82 -17.75 72.14
N ALA A 16 14.99 -16.83 71.65
CA ALA A 16 14.79 -15.51 72.26
C ALA A 16 13.86 -15.54 73.50
N ILE A 17 12.94 -16.50 73.58
CA ILE A 17 12.10 -16.77 74.75
C ILE A 17 12.70 -18.00 75.44
N GLY A 18 13.64 -17.77 76.36
CA GLY A 18 14.51 -18.79 76.96
C GLY A 18 13.85 -20.12 77.32
N ALA A 19 13.89 -21.07 76.38
CA ALA A 19 13.43 -22.44 76.56
C ALA A 19 14.63 -23.40 76.45
N SER A 20 15.51 -23.33 77.43
CA SER A 20 16.56 -24.33 77.70
C SER A 20 16.57 -24.68 79.18
N ASP A 21 15.38 -24.89 79.78
CA ASP A 21 15.34 -25.39 81.14
C ASP A 21 14.28 -26.50 81.27
N PRO A 22 14.67 -27.78 81.14
CA PRO A 22 13.77 -28.93 81.34
C PRO A 22 13.25 -29.02 82.79
N SER A 23 13.74 -28.16 83.68
CA SER A 23 13.27 -28.03 85.05
C SER A 23 11.86 -27.43 85.18
N LEU A 24 11.35 -26.69 84.19
CA LEU A 24 9.99 -26.12 84.24
C LEU A 24 8.90 -27.19 84.13
N VAL A 25 9.08 -28.16 83.24
CA VAL A 25 8.13 -29.27 83.03
C VAL A 25 8.14 -30.25 84.21
N SER A 26 9.32 -30.52 84.78
CA SER A 26 9.46 -31.38 85.96
C SER A 26 9.04 -30.70 87.27
N ARG A 27 9.04 -29.36 87.36
CA ARG A 27 8.51 -28.60 88.50
C ARG A 27 6.97 -28.50 88.51
N LEU A 28 6.33 -28.48 87.34
CA LEU A 28 4.86 -28.47 87.21
C LEU A 28 4.24 -29.79 87.70
N VAL A 29 4.91 -30.92 87.43
CA VAL A 29 4.47 -32.26 87.84
C VAL A 29 4.62 -32.50 89.35
N ASN A 30 5.57 -31.81 90.01
CA ASN A 30 5.88 -31.96 91.43
C ASN A 30 5.15 -30.96 92.36
N GLY A 31 4.15 -30.23 91.86
CA GLY A 31 3.30 -29.35 92.67
C GLY A 31 4.04 -28.20 93.37
N GLN A 32 5.25 -27.84 92.93
CA GLN A 32 5.98 -26.70 93.47
C GLN A 32 5.49 -25.42 92.79
N ASN A 33 4.63 -24.66 93.48
CA ASN A 33 4.20 -23.34 93.04
C ASN A 33 5.40 -22.38 93.03
N VAL A 34 5.96 -22.16 91.85
CA VAL A 34 7.00 -21.15 91.65
C VAL A 34 6.31 -19.78 91.61
N GLY A 35 6.39 -19.02 92.69
CA GLY A 35 6.11 -17.58 92.71
C GLY A 35 7.12 -16.76 91.91
N ARG A 36 7.34 -17.09 90.62
CA ARG A 36 8.26 -16.38 89.72
C ARG A 36 7.71 -16.20 88.30
N TYR A 37 6.40 -16.06 88.15
CA TYR A 37 5.91 -15.23 87.06
C TYR A 37 5.86 -13.81 87.61
N LYS A 38 6.78 -12.94 87.19
CA LYS A 38 6.62 -11.50 87.42
C LYS A 38 5.26 -11.12 86.84
N GLU A 39 4.44 -10.39 87.61
CA GLU A 39 3.19 -9.84 87.11
C GLU A 39 3.47 -9.17 85.76
N VAL A 40 2.78 -9.65 84.72
CA VAL A 40 2.89 -9.06 83.40
C VAL A 40 2.18 -7.72 83.51
N ASP A 41 2.97 -6.65 83.47
CA ASP A 41 2.44 -5.29 83.42
C ASP A 41 1.77 -5.07 82.06
N TYR A 42 0.48 -5.39 82.02
CA TYR A 42 -0.36 -5.25 80.83
C TYR A 42 -0.43 -3.81 80.34
N GLU A 43 -0.29 -2.81 81.24
CA GLU A 43 -0.25 -1.40 80.85
C GLU A 43 1.04 -1.06 80.14
N LYS A 44 2.19 -1.56 80.62
CA LYS A 44 3.47 -1.43 79.91
C LYS A 44 3.45 -2.13 78.55
N LEU A 45 2.87 -3.33 78.45
CA LEU A 45 2.76 -4.04 77.17
C LEU A 45 1.83 -3.28 76.20
N LYS A 46 0.70 -2.77 76.67
CA LYS A 46 -0.23 -1.94 75.89
C LYS A 46 0.42 -0.64 75.44
N ALA A 47 1.25 -0.01 76.28
CA ALA A 47 2.03 1.17 75.92
C ALA A 47 3.08 0.84 74.83
N ILE A 48 3.80 -0.28 74.94
CA ILE A 48 4.74 -0.74 73.91
C ILE A 48 4.03 -1.05 72.59
N THR A 49 2.87 -1.72 72.63
CA THR A 49 2.07 -2.01 71.43
C THR A 49 1.55 -0.72 70.79
N LYS A 50 1.05 0.24 71.58
CA LYS A 50 0.64 1.57 71.07
C LYS A 50 1.81 2.30 70.41
N LEU A 51 2.99 2.29 71.02
CA LEU A 51 4.21 2.88 70.45
C LEU A 51 4.65 2.20 69.15
N LYS A 52 4.64 0.86 69.12
CA LYS A 52 4.96 0.08 67.91
C LYS A 52 3.94 0.31 66.79
N ASN A 53 2.66 0.39 67.12
CA ASN A 53 1.60 0.72 66.16
C ASN A 53 1.76 2.14 65.62
N ALA A 54 2.07 3.13 66.48
CA ALA A 54 2.33 4.50 66.05
C ALA A 54 3.56 4.58 65.12
N ALA A 55 4.65 3.89 65.45
CA ALA A 55 5.85 3.81 64.61
C ALA A 55 5.56 3.11 63.27
N GLY A 56 4.74 2.06 63.28
CA GLY A 56 4.25 1.37 62.08
C GLY A 56 3.40 2.27 61.19
N HIS A 57 2.45 3.01 61.76
CA HIS A 57 1.64 4.00 61.04
C HIS A 57 2.48 5.11 60.43
N GLN A 58 3.47 5.62 61.16
CA GLN A 58 4.41 6.63 60.64
C GLN A 58 5.22 6.08 59.45
N SER A 59 5.66 4.82 59.53
CA SER A 59 6.38 4.16 58.45
C SER A 59 5.49 3.96 57.22
N LEU A 60 4.23 3.55 57.41
CA LEU A 60 3.25 3.41 56.34
C LEU A 60 2.88 4.75 55.69
N GLN A 61 2.77 5.83 56.46
CA GLN A 61 2.58 7.18 55.93
C GLN A 61 3.78 7.64 55.08
N LYS A 62 5.01 7.38 55.53
CA LYS A 62 6.22 7.65 54.73
C LYS A 62 6.23 6.87 53.43
N ILE A 63 5.87 5.58 53.45
CA ILE A 63 5.77 4.74 52.24
C ILE A 63 4.71 5.30 51.29
N LYS A 64 3.53 5.68 51.79
CA LYS A 64 2.47 6.29 50.97
C LYS A 64 2.94 7.60 50.31
N SER A 65 3.64 8.46 51.07
CA SER A 65 4.19 9.72 50.55
C SER A 65 5.25 9.48 49.46
N ILE A 66 6.18 8.55 49.67
CA ILE A 66 7.18 8.17 48.65
C ILE A 66 6.50 7.60 47.40
N HIS A 67 5.47 6.77 47.57
CA HIS A 67 4.71 6.21 46.45
C HIS A 67 3.99 7.31 45.66
N GLN A 68 3.39 8.30 46.33
CA GLN A 68 2.74 9.43 45.68
C GLN A 68 3.74 10.28 44.89
N LEU A 69 4.87 10.66 45.50
CA LEU A 69 5.93 11.40 44.82
C LEU A 69 6.50 10.63 43.61
N SER A 70 6.63 9.31 43.74
CA SER A 70 7.04 8.44 42.63
C SER A 70 6.02 8.45 41.48
N LYS A 71 4.72 8.42 41.80
CA LYS A 71 3.64 8.51 40.80
C LYS A 71 3.66 9.86 40.09
N GLU A 72 3.72 10.96 40.84
CA GLU A 72 3.80 12.33 40.29
C GLU A 72 5.02 12.51 39.39
N LYS A 73 6.17 11.98 39.79
CA LYS A 73 7.39 11.99 38.96
C LYS A 73 7.23 11.19 37.66
N LYS A 74 6.56 10.04 37.71
CA LYS A 74 6.26 9.24 36.51
C LYS A 74 5.33 10.01 35.57
N ASP A 75 4.25 10.58 36.10
CA ASP A 75 3.28 11.36 35.33
C ASP A 75 3.95 12.58 34.67
N LEU A 76 4.82 13.31 35.39
CA LEU A 76 5.57 14.43 34.84
C LEU A 76 6.52 14.00 33.71
N ASN A 77 7.18 12.85 33.84
CA ASN A 77 8.02 12.30 32.78
C ASN A 77 7.19 11.93 31.54
N THR A 78 6.05 11.27 31.72
CA THR A 78 5.12 10.94 30.62
C THR A 78 4.65 12.19 29.89
N LEU A 79 4.25 13.25 30.63
CA LEU A 79 3.86 14.53 30.03
C LEU A 79 5.00 15.19 29.25
N GLN A 80 6.24 15.11 29.75
CA GLN A 80 7.41 15.63 29.04
C GLN A 80 7.67 14.86 27.73
N GLN A 81 7.44 13.54 27.73
CA GLN A 81 7.52 12.72 26.53
C GLN A 81 6.45 13.13 25.52
N HIS A 82 5.19 13.29 25.93
CA HIS A 82 4.11 13.79 25.08
C HIS A 82 4.43 15.15 24.46
N LYS A 83 4.89 16.10 25.28
CA LYS A 83 5.31 17.44 24.80
C LYS A 83 6.41 17.35 23.75
N THR A 84 7.32 16.40 23.89
CA THR A 84 8.40 16.18 22.91
C THR A 84 7.85 15.60 21.61
N CYS A 85 6.90 14.66 21.69
CA CYS A 85 6.21 14.10 20.52
C CYS A 85 5.49 15.20 19.75
N TRP A 86 4.69 16.03 20.43
CA TRP A 86 3.93 17.12 19.79
C TRP A 86 4.82 18.17 19.15
N LYS A 87 5.97 18.50 19.76
CA LYS A 87 6.93 19.40 19.13
C LYS A 87 7.48 18.84 17.81
N LYS A 88 7.82 17.54 17.79
CA LYS A 88 8.27 16.87 16.56
C LYS A 88 7.16 16.85 15.51
N GLU A 89 5.95 16.53 15.92
CA GLU A 89 4.80 16.47 15.04
C GLU A 89 4.45 17.84 14.46
N LEU A 90 4.51 18.91 15.26
CA LEU A 90 4.34 20.28 14.78
C LEU A 90 5.36 20.64 13.71
N ILE A 91 6.63 20.25 13.89
CA ILE A 91 7.67 20.47 12.88
C ILE A 91 7.36 19.68 11.61
N ARG A 92 6.97 18.40 11.73
CA ARG A 92 6.59 17.54 10.61
C ARG A 92 5.42 18.13 9.84
N LEU A 93 4.32 18.48 10.53
CA LEU A 93 3.14 19.08 9.92
C LEU A 93 3.45 20.40 9.23
N ASN A 94 4.26 21.27 9.84
CA ASN A 94 4.66 22.52 9.21
C ASN A 94 5.50 22.28 7.94
N SER A 95 6.39 21.28 7.96
CA SER A 95 7.15 20.90 6.77
C SER A 95 6.27 20.35 5.64
N LEU A 96 5.30 19.50 5.98
CA LEU A 96 4.33 18.95 5.04
C LEU A 96 3.41 20.02 4.48
N TYR A 97 2.89 20.91 5.34
CA TYR A 97 2.08 22.05 4.96
C TYR A 97 2.82 22.90 3.93
N LYS A 98 4.07 23.28 4.20
CA LYS A 98 4.90 24.04 3.25
C LYS A 98 5.13 23.30 1.94
N SER A 99 5.41 21.99 2.00
CA SER A 99 5.59 21.17 0.80
C SER A 99 4.33 21.11 -0.05
N LYS A 100 3.17 20.90 0.58
CA LYS A 100 1.88 20.81 -0.12
C LYS A 100 1.41 22.14 -0.65
N LEU A 101 1.66 23.23 0.09
CA LEU A 101 1.43 24.59 -0.38
C LEU A 101 2.27 24.87 -1.63
N TYR A 102 3.55 24.48 -1.63
CA TYR A 102 4.41 24.62 -2.81
C TYR A 102 3.92 23.78 -4.01
N GLU A 103 3.48 22.53 -3.79
CA GLU A 103 2.88 21.70 -4.85
C GLU A 103 1.62 22.37 -5.43
N LEU A 104 0.75 22.92 -4.57
CA LEU A 104 -0.45 23.66 -5.00
C LEU A 104 -0.10 24.92 -5.79
N ASP A 105 0.87 25.71 -5.33
CA ASP A 105 1.31 26.92 -6.03
C ASP A 105 1.90 26.59 -7.41
N MET A 106 2.59 25.46 -7.56
CA MET A 106 3.07 24.97 -8.85
C MET A 106 1.93 24.58 -9.80
N VAL A 107 0.87 23.96 -9.27
CA VAL A 107 -0.33 23.61 -10.04
C VAL A 107 -1.08 24.89 -10.47
N ARG A 108 -1.28 25.83 -9.54
CA ARG A 108 -1.91 27.14 -9.79
C ARG A 108 -1.15 27.95 -10.85
N ALA A 109 0.19 27.93 -10.79
CA ALA A 109 1.06 28.59 -11.77
C ALA A 109 1.01 27.93 -13.17
N GLY A 110 0.31 26.81 -13.35
CA GLY A 110 0.15 26.13 -14.64
C GLY A 110 1.39 25.37 -15.11
N LEU A 111 2.45 25.28 -14.28
CA LEU A 111 3.74 24.69 -14.66
C LEU A 111 3.70 23.18 -14.88
N LEU A 112 2.66 22.49 -14.40
CA LEU A 112 2.53 21.04 -14.49
C LEU A 112 1.49 20.58 -15.52
N TRP A 113 0.60 21.45 -16.00
CA TRP A 113 -0.53 21.07 -16.86
C TRP A 113 -0.96 22.22 -17.78
N GLU A 114 -0.28 22.39 -18.91
CA GLU A 114 -0.65 23.41 -19.92
C GLU A 114 -1.99 23.16 -20.64
N GLN A 115 -2.66 22.02 -20.39
CA GLN A 115 -3.95 21.67 -21.00
C GLN A 115 -4.83 20.83 -20.05
N SER A 116 -5.62 21.45 -19.17
CA SER A 116 -6.72 20.72 -18.51
C SER A 116 -7.78 21.63 -17.88
N SER A 117 -9.01 21.12 -17.78
CA SER A 117 -10.14 21.61 -16.98
C SER A 117 -9.79 21.94 -15.52
N VAL A 118 -8.66 21.45 -15.02
CA VAL A 118 -8.15 21.72 -13.67
C VAL A 118 -7.74 23.19 -13.51
N LYS A 119 -7.22 23.84 -14.57
CA LYS A 119 -6.87 25.27 -14.51
C LYS A 119 -8.12 26.15 -14.35
N GLU A 120 -9.19 25.83 -15.08
CA GLU A 120 -10.48 26.53 -14.98
C GLU A 120 -11.09 26.37 -13.59
N PHE A 121 -11.01 25.16 -13.01
CA PHE A 121 -11.41 24.92 -11.61
C PHE A 121 -10.66 25.80 -10.60
N PHE A 122 -9.34 25.98 -10.74
CA PHE A 122 -8.59 26.84 -9.80
C PHE A 122 -8.94 28.32 -9.95
N VAL A 123 -9.27 28.79 -11.15
CA VAL A 123 -9.77 30.15 -11.36
C VAL A 123 -11.14 30.31 -10.68
N GLU A 124 -12.07 29.38 -10.88
CA GLU A 124 -13.37 29.38 -10.22
C GLU A 124 -13.23 29.33 -8.68
N ALA A 125 -12.29 28.55 -8.16
CA ALA A 125 -12.00 28.47 -6.74
C ALA A 125 -11.46 29.80 -6.17
N GLU A 126 -10.60 30.50 -6.91
CA GLU A 126 -10.11 31.83 -6.52
C GLU A 126 -11.22 32.88 -6.53
N GLU A 127 -12.07 32.88 -7.57
CA GLU A 127 -13.25 33.75 -7.65
C GLU A 127 -14.22 33.51 -6.48
N TYR A 128 -14.44 32.24 -6.14
CA TYR A 128 -15.27 31.87 -4.98
C TYR A 128 -14.62 32.27 -3.65
N GLU A 129 -13.30 32.14 -3.50
CA GLU A 129 -12.59 32.58 -2.29
C GLU A 129 -12.73 34.09 -2.08
N ASP A 130 -12.63 34.88 -3.16
CA ASP A 130 -12.79 36.32 -3.11
C ASP A 130 -14.24 36.72 -2.83
N PHE A 131 -15.21 36.04 -3.44
CA PHE A 131 -16.64 36.19 -3.10
C PHE A 131 -16.90 35.91 -1.61
N MET A 132 -16.36 34.82 -1.06
CA MET A 132 -16.53 34.47 0.36
C MET A 132 -15.88 35.50 1.29
N LYS A 133 -14.73 36.08 0.91
CA LYS A 133 -14.10 37.18 1.68
C LYS A 133 -14.97 38.43 1.68
N GLU A 134 -15.53 38.81 0.53
CA GLU A 134 -16.40 39.98 0.40
C GLU A 134 -17.70 39.78 1.19
N ASP A 135 -18.31 38.60 1.10
CA ASP A 135 -19.52 38.26 1.85
C ASP A 135 -19.25 38.28 3.37
N PHE A 136 -18.14 37.68 3.82
CA PHE A 136 -17.74 37.72 5.23
C PHE A 136 -17.51 39.15 5.73
N LEU A 137 -16.83 39.99 4.94
CA LEU A 137 -16.61 41.39 5.29
C LEU A 137 -17.93 42.16 5.37
N THR A 138 -18.84 41.90 4.43
CA THR A 138 -20.17 42.51 4.41
C THR A 138 -20.99 42.09 5.63
N PHE A 139 -21.02 40.79 5.94
CA PHE A 139 -21.66 40.25 7.12
C PHE A 139 -21.08 40.84 8.42
N SER A 140 -19.76 40.88 8.55
CA SER A 140 -19.07 41.46 9.70
C SER A 140 -19.38 42.96 9.86
N ASN A 141 -19.39 43.72 8.76
CA ASN A 141 -19.77 45.13 8.77
C ASN A 141 -21.25 45.35 9.14
N ASN A 142 -22.13 44.41 8.83
CA ASN A 142 -23.56 44.53 9.14
C ASN A 142 -23.91 44.04 10.56
N THR A 143 -23.10 43.16 11.15
CA THR A 143 -23.45 42.49 12.42
C THR A 143 -22.52 42.87 13.58
N VAL A 144 -21.23 43.03 13.33
CA VAL A 144 -20.21 43.29 14.37
C VAL A 144 -19.94 44.78 14.50
N LYS A 145 -19.78 45.50 13.39
CA LYS A 145 -19.49 46.94 13.42
C LYS A 145 -20.56 47.78 14.16
N PRO A 146 -21.88 47.57 13.96
CA PRO A 146 -22.90 48.34 14.67
C PRO A 146 -22.88 48.13 16.19
N VAL A 147 -22.34 47.01 16.66
CA VAL A 147 -22.20 46.71 18.09
C VAL A 147 -21.04 47.51 18.69
N TRP A 148 -19.94 47.63 17.94
CA TRP A 148 -18.82 48.49 18.32
C TRP A 148 -19.21 49.97 18.27
N ASP A 149 -19.90 50.39 17.22
CA ASP A 149 -20.42 51.77 17.10
C ASP A 149 -21.36 52.08 18.27
N LEU A 150 -22.28 51.17 18.61
CA LEU A 150 -23.16 51.32 19.78
C LEU A 150 -22.37 51.39 21.10
N GLN A 151 -21.30 50.60 21.24
CA GLN A 151 -20.46 50.65 22.43
C GLN A 151 -19.78 52.02 22.58
N GLU A 152 -19.27 52.58 21.48
CA GLU A 152 -18.64 53.90 21.45
C GLU A 152 -19.67 55.01 21.73
N ASP A 153 -20.85 54.92 21.11
CA ASP A 153 -21.97 55.84 21.35
C ASP A 153 -22.43 55.83 22.81
N ILE A 154 -22.54 54.65 23.43
CA ILE A 154 -22.87 54.53 24.86
C ILE A 154 -21.77 55.14 25.72
N HIS A 155 -20.50 54.93 25.36
CA HIS A 155 -19.38 55.50 26.09
C HIS A 155 -19.38 57.03 26.03
N MET A 156 -19.55 57.61 24.84
CA MET A 156 -19.68 59.06 24.66
C MET A 156 -20.90 59.62 25.39
N TRP A 157 -22.05 58.94 25.29
CA TRP A 157 -23.27 59.34 26.00
C TRP A 157 -23.07 59.36 27.52
N LEU A 158 -22.35 58.39 28.09
CA LEU A 158 -22.04 58.32 29.53
C LEU A 158 -21.08 59.44 29.97
N GLU A 159 -20.13 59.83 29.12
CA GLU A 159 -19.20 60.93 29.40
C GLU A 159 -19.90 62.30 29.39
N GLU A 160 -20.84 62.50 28.46
CA GLU A 160 -21.61 63.73 28.31
C GLU A 160 -22.73 63.86 29.36
N ASN A 161 -23.46 62.77 29.63
CA ASN A 161 -24.62 62.76 30.53
C ASN A 161 -24.24 62.27 31.92
N LYS A 162 -23.33 62.97 32.63
CA LYS A 162 -22.84 62.69 34.01
C LYS A 162 -23.95 62.55 35.08
N GLY A 163 -24.86 61.60 34.94
CA GLY A 163 -25.98 61.29 35.82
C GLY A 163 -27.22 62.18 35.70
N GLN A 164 -27.38 63.01 34.65
CA GLN A 164 -28.49 63.98 34.56
C GLN A 164 -29.62 63.62 33.58
N SER A 165 -29.45 62.60 32.72
CA SER A 165 -30.43 62.21 31.70
C SER A 165 -31.04 60.82 31.99
N ASP A 166 -32.29 60.59 31.56
CA ASP A 166 -33.02 59.34 31.79
C ASP A 166 -32.41 58.19 30.94
N PRO A 167 -31.87 57.11 31.54
CA PRO A 167 -31.23 56.01 30.82
C PRO A 167 -32.20 55.07 30.08
N SER A 168 -33.51 55.31 30.16
CA SER A 168 -34.55 54.43 29.63
C SER A 168 -34.42 54.17 28.12
N GLU A 169 -34.06 55.19 27.34
CA GLU A 169 -33.91 55.07 25.89
C GLU A 169 -32.69 54.24 25.47
N VAL A 170 -31.55 54.46 26.12
CA VAL A 170 -30.31 53.68 25.91
C VAL A 170 -30.53 52.21 26.30
N SER A 171 -31.23 51.98 27.41
CA SER A 171 -31.59 50.62 27.87
C SER A 171 -32.47 49.90 26.84
N ARG A 172 -33.45 50.60 26.23
CA ARG A 172 -34.31 50.04 25.17
C ARG A 172 -33.51 49.65 23.92
N VAL A 173 -32.60 50.52 23.46
CA VAL A 173 -31.72 50.24 22.31
C VAL A 173 -30.81 49.04 22.59
N LEU A 174 -30.23 48.97 23.79
CA LEU A 174 -29.38 47.85 24.19
C LEU A 174 -30.15 46.51 24.22
N GLN A 175 -31.39 46.50 24.71
CA GLN A 175 -32.21 45.30 24.70
C GLN A 175 -32.59 44.87 23.27
N SER A 176 -32.87 45.83 22.39
CA SER A 176 -33.13 45.57 20.97
C SER A 176 -31.93 44.92 20.28
N VAL A 177 -30.71 45.45 20.49
CA VAL A 177 -29.49 44.90 19.88
C VAL A 177 -29.15 43.53 20.45
N LYS A 178 -29.35 43.30 21.75
CA LYS A 178 -29.18 41.96 22.34
C LYS A 178 -30.13 40.93 21.74
N LEU A 179 -31.38 41.31 21.45
CA LEU A 179 -32.36 40.43 20.82
C LEU A 179 -31.96 40.12 19.37
N GLN A 180 -31.52 41.14 18.63
CA GLN A 180 -31.03 41.00 17.25
C GLN A 180 -29.80 40.09 17.17
N GLN A 181 -28.82 40.26 18.07
CA GLN A 181 -27.63 39.40 18.13
C GLN A 181 -27.99 37.95 18.43
N ARG A 182 -28.93 37.72 19.36
CA ARG A 182 -29.41 36.37 19.66
C ARG A 182 -30.04 35.71 18.43
N TYR A 183 -30.89 36.44 17.72
CA TYR A 183 -31.50 35.96 16.48
C TYR A 183 -30.44 35.60 15.42
N ILE A 184 -29.42 36.43 15.23
CA ILE A 184 -28.32 36.14 14.29
C ILE A 184 -27.55 34.89 14.73
N LEU A 185 -27.26 34.72 16.02
CA LEU A 185 -26.57 33.53 16.53
C LEU A 185 -27.37 32.25 16.31
N GLU A 186 -28.68 32.28 16.61
CA GLU A 186 -29.58 31.13 16.36
C GLU A 186 -29.61 30.76 14.87
N GLN A 187 -29.65 31.74 13.96
CA GLN A 187 -29.57 31.49 12.52
C GLN A 187 -28.21 30.93 12.09
N LEU A 188 -27.10 31.40 12.67
CA LEU A 188 -25.77 30.85 12.39
C LEU A 188 -25.61 29.41 12.91
N GLU A 189 -26.18 29.09 14.07
CA GLU A 189 -26.19 27.73 14.61
C GLU A 189 -26.98 26.77 13.70
N GLU A 190 -28.12 27.22 13.17
CA GLU A 190 -28.92 26.46 12.21
C GLU A 190 -28.15 26.22 10.90
N GLN A 191 -27.58 27.29 10.31
CA GLN A 191 -26.76 27.17 9.09
C GLN A 191 -25.52 26.29 9.30
N GLN A 192 -24.87 26.39 10.46
CA GLN A 192 -23.76 25.52 10.81
C GLN A 192 -24.21 24.05 10.85
N ALA A 193 -25.36 23.76 11.49
CA ALA A 193 -25.88 22.39 11.56
C ALA A 193 -26.25 21.83 10.18
N GLU A 194 -26.83 22.66 9.30
CA GLU A 194 -27.11 22.28 7.91
C GLU A 194 -25.82 21.95 7.14
N LEU A 195 -24.81 22.83 7.22
CA LEU A 195 -23.51 22.62 6.59
C LEU A 195 -22.79 21.38 7.15
N GLU A 196 -22.86 21.15 8.46
CA GLU A 196 -22.30 19.95 9.08
C GLU A 196 -23.00 18.68 8.58
N ASN A 197 -24.32 18.70 8.39
CA ASN A 197 -25.07 17.59 7.82
C ASN A 197 -24.70 17.33 6.35
N ASP A 198 -24.58 18.39 5.53
CA ASP A 198 -24.13 18.29 4.14
C ASP A 198 -22.69 17.75 4.06
N LEU A 199 -21.81 18.25 4.93
CA LEU A 199 -20.45 17.76 5.05
C LEU A 199 -20.41 16.32 5.53
N ASP A 200 -21.30 15.89 6.41
CA ASP A 200 -21.36 14.50 6.87
C ASP A 200 -21.78 13.55 5.74
N VAL A 201 -22.65 13.97 4.82
CA VAL A 201 -22.95 13.21 3.58
C VAL A 201 -21.71 13.06 2.68
N ILE A 202 -20.88 14.10 2.60
CA ILE A 202 -19.61 14.10 1.84
C ILE A 202 -18.50 13.34 2.58
N ARG A 203 -18.45 13.42 3.91
CA ARG A 203 -17.53 12.65 4.77
C ARG A 203 -17.90 11.18 4.75
N LEU A 204 -19.18 10.84 4.69
CA LEU A 204 -19.64 9.49 4.38
C LEU A 204 -19.07 9.06 3.02
N HIS A 205 -19.06 9.90 1.99
CA HIS A 205 -18.38 9.56 0.73
C HIS A 205 -16.85 9.44 0.85
N HIS A 206 -16.18 10.18 1.73
CA HIS A 206 -14.73 10.06 1.95
C HIS A 206 -14.33 8.91 2.91
N VAL A 207 -15.21 8.49 3.81
CA VAL A 207 -15.01 7.32 4.69
C VAL A 207 -15.47 6.04 3.98
N ILE A 208 -16.45 6.14 3.06
CA ILE A 208 -16.91 5.10 2.12
C ILE A 208 -16.11 5.15 0.80
N HIS A 209 -15.17 6.08 0.65
CA HIS A 209 -13.91 5.70 0.04
C HIS A 209 -13.20 4.78 1.08
N ASP A 210 -13.74 3.60 1.43
CA ASP A 210 -13.29 2.37 0.76
C ASP A 210 -12.48 2.80 -0.46
N ASP A 211 -11.16 2.91 -0.31
CA ASP A 211 -10.27 2.87 -1.46
C ASP A 211 -10.89 1.84 -2.40
N GLU A 212 -11.60 2.31 -3.44
CA GLU A 212 -12.26 1.46 -4.41
C GLU A 212 -11.08 0.98 -5.23
N TYR A 213 -10.29 0.10 -4.61
CA TYR A 213 -9.11 -0.46 -5.19
C TYR A 213 -9.61 -1.05 -6.49
N PRO A 214 -9.05 -0.61 -7.63
CA PRO A 214 -9.60 -0.92 -8.93
C PRO A 214 -9.87 -2.41 -8.97
N HIS A 215 -11.15 -2.77 -9.07
CA HIS A 215 -11.53 -4.17 -9.09
C HIS A 215 -10.72 -4.86 -10.19
N ILE A 216 -10.28 -6.10 -9.94
CA ILE A 216 -9.66 -6.91 -10.99
C ILE A 216 -10.68 -6.95 -12.12
N THR A 217 -10.41 -6.24 -13.21
CA THR A 217 -11.26 -6.25 -14.41
C THR A 217 -10.89 -7.52 -15.17
N PRO A 218 -11.70 -8.58 -15.04
CA PRO A 218 -11.30 -9.87 -15.57
C PRO A 218 -11.42 -9.86 -17.09
N GLY A 219 -10.54 -10.60 -17.75
CA GLY A 219 -10.61 -10.86 -19.18
C GLY A 219 -9.46 -10.24 -19.96
N ILE A 220 -9.51 -10.41 -21.27
CA ILE A 220 -8.42 -10.04 -22.17
C ILE A 220 -8.50 -8.54 -22.48
N PRO A 221 -7.41 -7.77 -22.31
CA PRO A 221 -7.39 -6.37 -22.73
C PRO A 221 -7.77 -6.21 -24.20
N GLU A 222 -8.57 -5.19 -24.55
CA GLU A 222 -8.94 -4.91 -25.94
C GLU A 222 -7.71 -4.76 -26.84
N GLU A 223 -6.67 -4.11 -26.32
CA GLU A 223 -5.37 -3.99 -26.99
C GLU A 223 -4.77 -5.34 -27.38
N ALA A 224 -4.90 -6.37 -26.54
CA ALA A 224 -4.38 -7.71 -26.82
C ALA A 224 -5.27 -8.47 -27.83
N SER A 225 -6.59 -8.29 -27.72
CA SER A 225 -7.57 -8.93 -28.60
C SER A 225 -7.45 -8.47 -30.06
N LEU A 226 -7.19 -7.17 -30.26
CA LEU A 226 -7.01 -6.55 -31.57
C LEU A 226 -5.71 -6.94 -32.28
N LEU A 227 -4.74 -7.50 -31.57
CA LEU A 227 -3.49 -7.94 -32.19
C LEU A 227 -3.72 -9.12 -33.14
N THR A 228 -3.08 -9.04 -34.30
CA THR A 228 -3.11 -10.10 -35.32
C THR A 228 -1.93 -11.04 -35.13
N CYS A 229 -2.19 -12.34 -35.22
CA CYS A 229 -1.17 -13.39 -35.14
C CYS A 229 -1.36 -14.34 -36.34
N PRO A 230 -0.28 -14.77 -37.02
CA PRO A 230 -0.38 -15.71 -38.14
C PRO A 230 -0.78 -17.13 -37.71
N TYR A 231 -0.62 -17.46 -36.43
CA TYR A 231 -0.95 -18.78 -35.86
C TYR A 231 -2.07 -18.64 -34.82
N ASP A 232 -3.26 -19.14 -35.13
CA ASP A 232 -4.44 -19.00 -34.27
C ASP A 232 -4.31 -19.79 -32.96
N ASP A 233 -3.69 -20.97 -33.02
CA ASP A 233 -3.38 -21.79 -31.85
C ASP A 233 -2.50 -21.01 -30.85
N LEU A 234 -1.45 -20.33 -31.35
CA LEU A 234 -0.57 -19.51 -30.53
C LEU A 234 -1.32 -18.31 -29.94
N LYS A 235 -2.20 -17.66 -30.73
CA LYS A 235 -3.03 -16.55 -30.25
C LYS A 235 -3.90 -16.99 -29.07
N SER A 236 -4.59 -18.12 -29.19
CA SER A 236 -5.46 -18.63 -28.13
C SER A 236 -4.69 -18.95 -26.83
N VAL A 237 -3.52 -19.59 -26.93
CA VAL A 237 -2.68 -19.93 -25.77
C VAL A 237 -2.20 -18.67 -25.05
N VAL A 238 -1.65 -17.71 -25.81
CA VAL A 238 -1.09 -16.47 -25.26
C VAL A 238 -2.18 -15.59 -24.65
N LEU A 239 -3.38 -15.56 -25.22
CA LEU A 239 -4.50 -14.79 -24.65
C LEU A 239 -5.09 -15.46 -23.39
N ASN A 240 -5.10 -16.79 -23.31
CA ASN A 240 -5.57 -17.53 -22.13
C ASN A 240 -4.68 -17.27 -20.88
N GLU A 241 -3.42 -16.89 -21.07
CA GLU A 241 -2.54 -16.48 -19.96
C GLU A 241 -3.10 -15.28 -19.16
N PHE A 242 -3.85 -14.37 -19.80
CA PHE A 242 -4.53 -13.29 -19.08
C PHE A 242 -5.60 -13.81 -18.13
N GLU A 243 -6.40 -14.79 -18.56
CA GLU A 243 -7.41 -15.40 -17.69
C GLU A 243 -6.78 -16.16 -16.52
N LEU A 244 -5.65 -16.85 -16.76
CA LEU A 244 -4.91 -17.55 -15.72
C LEU A 244 -4.33 -16.56 -14.70
N LEU A 245 -3.81 -15.43 -15.16
CA LEU A 245 -3.33 -14.34 -14.32
C LEU A 245 -4.46 -13.80 -13.44
N ASP A 246 -5.59 -13.45 -14.04
CA ASP A 246 -6.75 -12.91 -13.33
C ASP A 246 -7.27 -13.91 -12.27
N LYS A 247 -7.35 -15.21 -12.61
CA LYS A 247 -7.73 -16.28 -11.67
C LYS A 247 -6.75 -16.40 -10.50
N ARG A 248 -5.44 -16.32 -10.75
CA ARG A 248 -4.40 -16.38 -9.71
C ARG A 248 -4.53 -15.23 -8.72
N TYR A 249 -4.73 -14.01 -9.21
CA TYR A 249 -4.88 -12.84 -8.34
C TYR A 249 -6.22 -12.83 -7.61
N LYS A 250 -7.31 -13.25 -8.26
CA LYS A 250 -8.61 -13.42 -7.63
C LYS A 250 -8.59 -14.45 -6.49
N THR A 251 -8.02 -15.63 -6.72
CA THR A 251 -7.87 -16.65 -5.66
C THR A 251 -7.00 -16.17 -4.50
N HIS A 252 -6.00 -15.33 -4.77
CA HIS A 252 -5.20 -14.73 -3.72
C HIS A 252 -5.98 -13.68 -2.91
N LEU A 253 -6.82 -12.87 -3.55
CA LEU A 253 -7.74 -11.95 -2.86
C LEU A 253 -8.79 -12.72 -2.04
N ASP A 254 -9.37 -13.78 -2.59
CA ASP A 254 -10.32 -14.65 -1.88
C ASP A 254 -9.67 -15.26 -0.62
N TYR A 255 -8.41 -15.70 -0.73
CA TYR A 255 -7.62 -16.16 0.41
C TYR A 255 -7.42 -15.06 1.46
N LEU A 256 -7.12 -13.81 1.05
CA LEU A 256 -7.00 -12.69 1.98
C LEU A 256 -8.32 -12.40 2.68
N ASN A 257 -9.43 -12.42 1.94
CA ASN A 257 -10.77 -12.20 2.50
C ASN A 257 -11.13 -13.27 3.54
N VAL A 258 -10.79 -14.54 3.29
CA VAL A 258 -10.98 -15.62 4.27
C VAL A 258 -10.04 -15.47 5.48
N LYS A 259 -8.77 -15.11 5.24
CA LYS A 259 -7.78 -14.95 6.31
C LYS A 259 -8.14 -13.82 7.29
N TYR A 260 -8.76 -12.76 6.79
CA TYR A 260 -9.17 -11.60 7.59
C TYR A 260 -10.69 -11.52 7.76
N ALA A 261 -11.42 -12.63 7.60
CA ALA A 261 -12.88 -12.67 7.71
C ALA A 261 -13.36 -12.05 9.04
N ASP A 262 -12.77 -12.45 10.17
CA ASP A 262 -13.08 -11.89 11.49
C ASP A 262 -12.87 -10.37 11.56
N VAL A 263 -11.91 -9.82 10.82
CA VAL A 263 -11.61 -8.38 10.82
C VAL A 263 -12.61 -7.62 9.95
N ILE A 264 -13.04 -8.24 8.85
CA ILE A 264 -14.02 -7.69 7.89
C ILE A 264 -15.43 -7.72 8.49
N GLU A 265 -15.80 -8.82 9.16
CA GLU A 265 -17.10 -8.98 9.80
C GLU A 265 -17.29 -8.00 10.97
N ASN A 266 -16.24 -7.76 11.76
CA ASN A 266 -16.26 -6.81 12.88
C ASN A 266 -16.00 -5.35 12.44
N LYS A 267 -16.36 -4.93 11.22
CA LYS A 267 -16.15 -3.55 10.74
C LYS A 267 -16.91 -2.58 11.65
N ASP A 268 -16.17 -1.89 12.52
CA ASP A 268 -16.65 -0.86 13.46
C ASP A 268 -17.70 -1.31 14.49
N GLU A 269 -17.85 -2.62 14.76
CA GLU A 269 -18.82 -3.11 15.74
C GLU A 269 -18.45 -2.69 17.18
N GLY A 270 -18.99 -1.53 17.60
CA GLY A 270 -18.96 -1.05 18.98
C GLY A 270 -18.15 0.23 19.24
N TRP A 271 -17.51 0.82 18.22
CA TRP A 271 -16.77 2.09 18.38
C TRP A 271 -17.51 3.28 17.74
N PRO A 272 -17.74 4.38 18.49
CA PRO A 272 -18.23 5.62 17.89
C PRO A 272 -17.27 6.13 16.81
N LYS A 273 -17.81 6.62 15.69
CA LYS A 273 -17.00 7.15 14.58
C LYS A 273 -16.04 8.25 15.03
N GLU A 274 -16.48 9.13 15.92
CA GLU A 274 -15.64 10.19 16.48
C GLU A 274 -14.44 9.63 17.27
N ASP A 275 -14.66 8.61 18.09
CA ASP A 275 -13.60 7.96 18.87
C ASP A 275 -12.63 7.22 17.96
N HIS A 276 -13.13 6.60 16.88
CA HIS A 276 -12.31 5.97 15.86
C HIS A 276 -11.43 7.00 15.13
N LEU A 277 -11.99 8.14 14.71
CA LEU A 277 -11.23 9.22 14.08
C LEU A 277 -10.16 9.80 15.02
N ARG A 278 -10.52 10.03 16.28
CA ARG A 278 -9.56 10.45 17.32
C ARG A 278 -8.46 9.41 17.50
N PHE A 279 -8.81 8.12 17.52
CA PHE A 279 -7.86 7.02 17.62
C PHE A 279 -6.85 7.03 16.45
N GLN A 280 -7.33 7.14 15.20
CA GLN A 280 -6.48 7.24 14.01
C GLN A 280 -5.54 8.45 14.10
N TYR A 281 -6.09 9.63 14.38
CA TYR A 281 -5.33 10.87 14.49
C TYR A 281 -4.24 10.78 15.58
N ILE A 282 -4.57 10.22 16.74
CA ILE A 282 -3.60 10.00 17.80
C ILE A 282 -2.49 9.06 17.31
N LEU A 283 -2.80 7.94 16.66
CA LEU A 283 -1.78 7.02 16.17
C LEU A 283 -0.80 7.68 15.18
N ASP A 284 -1.31 8.46 14.23
CA ASP A 284 -0.48 9.09 13.20
C ASP A 284 0.50 10.14 13.76
N GLN A 285 0.19 10.72 14.93
CA GLN A 285 1.05 11.70 15.60
C GLN A 285 2.25 11.07 16.33
N TYR A 286 2.25 9.76 16.59
CA TYR A 286 3.37 9.08 17.23
C TYR A 286 4.16 8.28 16.20
N ALA A 287 5.41 8.69 15.97
CA ALA A 287 6.29 7.99 15.03
C ALA A 287 6.59 6.55 15.49
N ALA A 288 6.68 5.63 14.51
CA ALA A 288 6.88 4.20 14.75
C ALA A 288 8.25 3.85 15.36
N ASP A 289 9.22 4.75 15.26
CA ASP A 289 10.60 4.59 15.74
C ASP A 289 10.78 5.02 17.22
N MET A 290 9.74 5.55 17.86
CA MET A 290 9.87 6.06 19.22
C MET A 290 9.90 4.97 20.29
N PRO A 291 10.87 5.02 21.24
CA PRO A 291 10.88 4.11 22.38
C PRO A 291 9.62 4.35 23.21
N ASN A 292 8.96 3.27 23.63
CA ASN A 292 7.72 3.30 24.40
C ASN A 292 6.52 3.98 23.70
N GLY A 293 6.53 4.14 22.37
CA GLY A 293 5.46 4.78 21.59
C GLY A 293 4.07 4.24 21.93
N ARG A 294 3.93 2.91 22.01
CA ARG A 294 2.67 2.25 22.42
C ARG A 294 2.16 2.64 23.79
N SER A 295 3.05 2.76 24.77
CA SER A 295 2.62 3.18 26.11
C SER A 295 2.16 4.63 26.12
N LEU A 296 2.76 5.48 25.28
CA LEU A 296 2.45 6.90 25.19
C LEU A 296 1.11 7.12 24.48
N TYR A 297 0.92 6.63 23.26
CA TYR A 297 -0.37 6.86 22.59
C TYR A 297 -1.54 6.23 23.34
N VAL A 298 -1.35 5.06 23.98
CA VAL A 298 -2.41 4.48 24.84
C VAL A 298 -2.67 5.33 26.08
N ASP A 299 -1.62 5.87 26.74
CA ASP A 299 -1.80 6.82 27.86
C ASP A 299 -2.57 8.07 27.41
N ARG A 300 -2.28 8.59 26.22
CA ARG A 300 -3.00 9.73 25.65
C ARG A 300 -4.44 9.39 25.31
N MET A 301 -4.70 8.27 24.66
CA MET A 301 -6.05 7.80 24.35
C MET A 301 -6.88 7.67 25.61
N MET A 302 -6.32 7.14 26.70
CA MET A 302 -7.01 7.04 27.99
C MET A 302 -7.28 8.41 28.66
N ARG A 303 -6.52 9.46 28.32
CA ARG A 303 -6.75 10.82 28.83
C ARG A 303 -7.79 11.57 28.02
N GLU A 304 -7.78 11.41 26.70
CA GLU A 304 -8.72 12.08 25.78
C GLU A 304 -10.08 11.36 25.72
N MET A 305 -10.10 10.04 25.93
CA MET A 305 -11.30 9.20 25.92
C MET A 305 -11.42 8.44 27.26
N PRO A 306 -11.77 9.12 28.36
CA PRO A 306 -11.80 8.51 29.70
C PRO A 306 -12.93 7.48 29.88
N HIS A 307 -13.93 7.48 29.01
CA HIS A 307 -15.01 6.48 28.97
C HIS A 307 -14.55 5.12 28.46
N LEU A 308 -13.40 5.06 27.78
CA LEU A 308 -12.85 3.82 27.22
C LEU A 308 -11.86 3.16 28.19
N SER A 309 -12.01 1.86 28.37
CA SER A 309 -11.04 1.08 29.14
C SER A 309 -9.77 0.82 28.31
N ARG A 310 -8.63 0.68 29.00
CA ARG A 310 -7.37 0.27 28.36
C ARG A 310 -7.51 -1.01 27.54
N HIS A 311 -8.35 -1.94 28.00
CA HIS A 311 -8.58 -3.21 27.33
C HIS A 311 -9.23 -3.01 25.96
N VAL A 312 -10.30 -2.21 25.91
CA VAL A 312 -11.04 -1.87 24.68
C VAL A 312 -10.14 -1.17 23.67
N ILE A 313 -9.32 -0.21 24.12
CA ILE A 313 -8.33 0.48 23.26
C ILE A 313 -7.34 -0.51 22.65
N VAL A 314 -6.84 -1.47 23.42
CA VAL A 314 -5.87 -2.47 22.95
C VAL A 314 -6.50 -3.50 22.02
N GLU A 315 -7.76 -3.86 22.21
CA GLU A 315 -8.49 -4.73 21.29
C GLU A 315 -8.72 -4.05 19.94
N HIS A 316 -9.19 -2.80 19.98
CA HIS A 316 -9.36 -1.98 18.77
C HIS A 316 -8.04 -1.74 18.04
N GLU A 317 -6.95 -1.51 18.78
CA GLU A 317 -5.59 -1.41 18.23
C GLU A 317 -5.20 -2.67 17.44
N ARG A 318 -5.49 -3.86 17.98
CA ARG A 318 -5.19 -5.12 17.29
C ARG A 318 -6.02 -5.27 16.02
N TRP A 319 -7.31 -4.98 16.11
CA TRP A 319 -8.20 -5.02 14.96
C TRP A 319 -7.73 -4.02 13.89
N TRP A 320 -7.46 -2.76 14.26
CA TRP A 320 -7.01 -1.72 13.35
C TRP A 320 -5.71 -2.07 12.64
N PHE A 321 -4.71 -2.62 13.35
CA PHE A 321 -3.48 -3.06 12.71
C PHE A 321 -3.70 -4.25 11.76
N SER A 322 -4.58 -5.19 12.12
CA SER A 322 -4.97 -6.28 11.22
C SER A 322 -5.70 -5.76 9.99
N TYR A 323 -6.62 -4.80 10.16
CA TYR A 323 -7.38 -4.17 9.09
C TYR A 323 -6.45 -3.37 8.14
N LYS A 324 -5.57 -2.54 8.69
CA LYS A 324 -4.55 -1.82 7.91
C LYS A 324 -3.61 -2.78 7.16
N SER A 325 -3.26 -3.91 7.77
CA SER A 325 -2.45 -4.94 7.13
C SER A 325 -3.20 -5.63 5.98
N TYR A 326 -4.49 -5.90 6.16
CA TYR A 326 -5.36 -6.42 5.12
C TYR A 326 -5.49 -5.44 3.95
N GLN A 327 -5.80 -4.16 4.23
CA GLN A 327 -5.86 -3.11 3.20
C GLN A 327 -4.53 -2.99 2.45
N SER A 328 -3.41 -2.94 3.16
CA SER A 328 -2.08 -2.87 2.54
C SER A 328 -1.78 -4.10 1.68
N GLN A 329 -2.19 -5.29 2.11
CA GLN A 329 -2.05 -6.52 1.33
C GLN A 329 -2.94 -6.50 0.09
N GLN A 330 -4.21 -6.10 0.20
CA GLN A 330 -5.06 -5.92 -0.96
C GLN A 330 -4.47 -4.93 -1.96
N ALA A 331 -4.06 -3.74 -1.51
CA ALA A 331 -3.42 -2.72 -2.34
C ALA A 331 -2.21 -3.26 -3.10
N ALA A 332 -1.34 -4.01 -2.40
CA ALA A 332 -0.17 -4.63 -3.01
C ALA A 332 -0.52 -5.68 -4.06
N VAL A 333 -1.59 -6.45 -3.83
CA VAL A 333 -2.08 -7.47 -4.76
C VAL A 333 -2.67 -6.83 -6.02
N TYR A 334 -3.46 -5.77 -5.90
CA TYR A 334 -3.97 -5.01 -7.03
C TYR A 334 -2.83 -4.36 -7.84
N THR A 335 -1.90 -3.70 -7.17
CA THR A 335 -0.74 -3.07 -7.82
C THR A 335 0.12 -4.10 -8.56
N ALA A 336 0.31 -5.28 -7.96
CA ALA A 336 1.04 -6.38 -8.59
C ALA A 336 0.29 -6.96 -9.79
N TRP A 337 -1.03 -7.14 -9.69
CA TRP A 337 -1.88 -7.60 -10.79
C TRP A 337 -1.81 -6.64 -11.98
N GLU A 338 -1.96 -5.34 -11.73
CA GLU A 338 -1.93 -4.34 -12.80
C GLU A 338 -0.57 -4.30 -13.50
N LYS A 339 0.51 -4.42 -12.73
CA LYS A 339 1.87 -4.51 -13.26
C LYS A 339 2.07 -5.77 -14.09
N ASP A 340 1.74 -6.94 -13.56
CA ASP A 340 1.91 -8.21 -14.26
C ASP A 340 1.05 -8.27 -15.53
N ARG A 341 -0.13 -7.65 -15.52
CA ARG A 341 -1.02 -7.52 -16.67
C ARG A 341 -0.40 -6.63 -17.76
N ARG A 342 0.20 -5.51 -17.40
CA ARG A 342 0.97 -4.65 -18.33
C ARG A 342 2.19 -5.38 -18.92
N ASP A 343 2.92 -6.10 -18.07
CA ASP A 343 4.09 -6.87 -18.51
C ASP A 343 3.70 -8.04 -19.43
N LEU A 344 2.58 -8.71 -19.16
CA LEU A 344 2.03 -9.75 -20.02
C LEU A 344 1.63 -9.19 -21.38
N LEU A 345 0.95 -8.03 -21.41
CA LEU A 345 0.60 -7.35 -22.66
C LEU A 345 1.83 -7.02 -23.52
N LEU A 346 2.90 -6.54 -22.90
CA LEU A 346 4.16 -6.30 -23.61
C LEU A 346 4.75 -7.60 -24.16
N LYS A 347 4.75 -8.69 -23.38
CA LYS A 347 5.21 -10.01 -23.84
C LYS A 347 4.37 -10.51 -25.03
N VAL A 348 3.05 -10.39 -24.97
CA VAL A 348 2.14 -10.77 -26.07
C VAL A 348 2.49 -10.00 -27.35
N LYS A 349 2.69 -8.68 -27.27
CA LYS A 349 3.09 -7.84 -28.40
C LYS A 349 4.40 -8.34 -29.03
N VAL A 350 5.40 -8.68 -28.21
CA VAL A 350 6.69 -9.22 -28.69
C VAL A 350 6.53 -10.60 -29.31
N THR A 351 5.83 -11.53 -28.65
CA THR A 351 5.63 -12.90 -29.16
C THR A 351 4.89 -12.91 -30.48
N PHE A 352 3.90 -12.04 -30.68
CA PHE A 352 3.19 -11.95 -31.96
C PHE A 352 4.06 -11.32 -33.06
N ALA A 353 4.92 -10.35 -32.74
CA ALA A 353 5.88 -9.81 -33.70
C ALA A 353 6.91 -10.87 -34.14
N ASP A 354 7.39 -11.69 -33.20
CA ASP A 354 8.30 -12.80 -33.48
C ASP A 354 7.60 -13.87 -34.34
N ALA A 355 6.35 -14.19 -34.04
CA ALA A 355 5.55 -15.13 -34.83
C ALA A 355 5.36 -14.67 -36.28
N TRP A 356 5.13 -13.36 -36.50
CA TRP A 356 5.08 -12.77 -37.84
C TRP A 356 6.42 -12.87 -38.58
N THR A 357 7.51 -12.56 -37.89
CA THR A 357 8.86 -12.67 -38.46
C THR A 357 9.15 -14.12 -38.89
N GLU A 358 8.79 -15.09 -38.06
CA GLU A 358 8.99 -16.50 -38.37
C GLU A 358 8.10 -16.99 -39.52
N PHE A 359 6.84 -16.53 -39.58
CA PHE A 359 5.95 -16.81 -40.70
C PHE A 359 6.49 -16.28 -42.03
N GLU A 360 7.00 -15.04 -42.05
CA GLU A 360 7.64 -14.47 -43.25
C GLU A 360 8.89 -15.25 -43.66
N ASN A 361 9.70 -15.68 -42.69
CA ASN A 361 10.89 -16.48 -42.95
C ASN A 361 10.52 -17.86 -43.53
N GLU A 362 9.48 -18.51 -43.02
CA GLU A 362 8.97 -19.78 -43.57
C GLU A 362 8.46 -19.60 -45.00
N LYS A 363 7.72 -18.53 -45.26
CA LYS A 363 7.25 -18.21 -46.62
C LYS A 363 8.42 -18.01 -47.60
N LYS A 364 9.45 -17.26 -47.19
CA LYS A 364 10.68 -17.08 -47.99
C LYS A 364 11.42 -18.40 -48.20
N ARG A 365 11.50 -19.26 -47.18
CA ARG A 365 12.10 -20.60 -47.27
C ARG A 365 11.35 -21.48 -48.28
N GLU A 366 10.03 -21.44 -48.26
CA GLU A 366 9.18 -22.19 -49.18
C GLU A 366 9.28 -21.68 -50.62
N GLU A 367 9.34 -20.36 -50.82
CA GLU A 367 9.60 -19.75 -52.13
C GLU A 367 10.99 -20.13 -52.67
N ASN A 368 12.02 -20.05 -51.84
CA ASN A 368 13.38 -20.49 -52.19
C ASN A 368 13.43 -21.98 -52.55
N ARG A 369 12.71 -22.83 -51.80
CA ARG A 369 12.59 -24.27 -52.09
C ARG A 369 11.94 -24.51 -53.45
N LYS A 370 10.85 -23.80 -53.77
CA LYS A 370 10.19 -23.87 -55.09
C LYS A 370 11.12 -23.42 -56.21
N GLN A 371 11.87 -22.33 -56.01
CA GLN A 371 12.86 -21.85 -56.98
C GLN A 371 13.97 -22.88 -57.20
N GLN A 372 14.53 -23.44 -56.12
CA GLN A 372 15.57 -24.48 -56.20
C GLN A 372 15.07 -25.70 -56.97
N VAL A 373 13.87 -26.21 -56.68
CA VAL A 373 13.26 -27.32 -57.43
C VAL A 373 13.10 -26.97 -58.91
N GLY A 374 12.70 -25.73 -59.23
CA GLY A 374 12.63 -25.25 -60.61
C GLY A 374 13.99 -25.20 -61.32
N ILE A 375 15.05 -24.77 -60.64
CA ILE A 375 16.42 -24.76 -61.15
C ILE A 375 16.91 -26.19 -61.38
N CYS A 376 16.72 -27.08 -60.41
CA CYS A 376 17.08 -28.50 -60.53
C CYS A 376 16.38 -29.16 -61.72
N ARG A 377 15.09 -28.86 -61.96
CA ARG A 377 14.35 -29.36 -63.13
C ARG A 377 14.96 -28.88 -64.45
N LYS A 378 15.20 -27.57 -64.59
CA LYS A 378 15.83 -27.00 -65.80
C LYS A 378 17.23 -27.56 -66.06
N LEU A 379 18.00 -27.79 -65.00
CA LEU A 379 19.32 -28.43 -65.09
C LEU A 379 19.19 -29.88 -65.56
N HIS A 380 18.24 -30.64 -65.02
CA HIS A 380 17.96 -32.00 -65.48
C HIS A 380 17.57 -32.06 -66.96
N GLU A 381 16.69 -31.16 -67.41
CA GLU A 381 16.28 -31.06 -68.83
C GLU A 381 17.48 -30.74 -69.74
N ARG A 382 18.34 -29.79 -69.35
CA ARG A 382 19.56 -29.47 -70.11
C ARG A 382 20.55 -30.63 -70.15
N VAL A 383 20.73 -31.34 -69.03
CA VAL A 383 21.60 -32.52 -68.97
C VAL A 383 21.06 -33.63 -69.87
N ALA A 384 19.75 -33.88 -69.85
CA ALA A 384 19.11 -34.86 -70.73
C ALA A 384 19.27 -34.49 -72.22
N ALA A 385 19.03 -33.22 -72.58
CA ALA A 385 19.23 -32.73 -73.94
C ALA A 385 20.69 -32.85 -74.39
N PHE A 386 21.64 -32.52 -73.51
CA PHE A 386 23.08 -32.67 -73.77
C PHE A 386 23.47 -34.15 -73.97
N GLN A 387 22.91 -35.06 -73.16
CA GLN A 387 23.12 -36.50 -73.33
C GLN A 387 22.57 -36.99 -74.68
N GLN A 388 21.38 -36.54 -75.10
CA GLN A 388 20.81 -36.85 -76.41
C GLN A 388 21.69 -36.33 -77.55
N GLN A 389 22.10 -35.06 -77.50
CA GLN A 389 23.01 -34.48 -78.49
C GLN A 389 24.33 -35.25 -78.58
N LYS A 390 24.89 -35.68 -77.44
CA LYS A 390 26.11 -36.49 -77.42
C LYS A 390 25.92 -37.86 -78.06
N LEU A 391 24.78 -38.51 -77.83
CA LEU A 391 24.42 -39.78 -78.46
C LEU A 391 24.21 -39.63 -79.97
N GLU A 392 23.54 -38.57 -80.41
CA GLU A 392 23.36 -38.26 -81.84
C GLU A 392 24.69 -37.97 -82.53
N ALA A 393 25.56 -37.15 -81.92
CA ALA A 393 26.89 -36.87 -82.44
C ALA A 393 27.76 -38.15 -82.54
N PHE A 394 27.61 -39.08 -81.59
CA PHE A 394 28.25 -40.38 -81.65
C PHE A 394 27.73 -41.24 -82.82
N ARG A 395 26.41 -41.29 -83.03
CA ARG A 395 25.79 -42.00 -84.16
C ARG A 395 26.23 -41.44 -85.51
N LEU A 396 26.20 -40.11 -85.67
CA LEU A 396 26.64 -39.45 -86.90
C LEU A 396 28.13 -39.71 -87.19
N ARG A 397 28.98 -39.75 -86.16
CA ARG A 397 30.39 -40.14 -86.32
C ARG A 397 30.53 -41.58 -86.80
N GLN A 398 29.78 -42.52 -86.21
CA GLN A 398 29.79 -43.91 -86.67
C GLN A 398 29.36 -44.03 -88.14
N GLU A 399 28.33 -43.29 -88.57
CA GLU A 399 27.86 -43.30 -89.96
C GLU A 399 28.88 -42.67 -90.92
N ILE A 400 29.57 -41.59 -90.51
CA ILE A 400 30.67 -40.99 -91.29
C ILE A 400 31.84 -41.98 -91.41
N ASP A 401 32.25 -42.61 -90.30
CA ASP A 401 33.33 -43.60 -90.29
C ASP A 401 32.98 -44.84 -91.13
N GLU A 402 31.72 -45.24 -91.17
CA GLU A 402 31.21 -46.29 -92.06
C GLU A 402 31.27 -45.87 -93.53
N LYS A 403 30.78 -44.68 -93.88
CA LYS A 403 30.89 -44.14 -95.26
C LYS A 403 32.33 -43.96 -95.72
N VAL A 404 33.23 -43.53 -94.84
CA VAL A 404 34.67 -43.42 -95.15
C VAL A 404 35.26 -44.80 -95.44
N ARG A 405 34.94 -45.81 -94.63
CA ARG A 405 35.37 -47.19 -94.87
C ARG A 405 34.80 -47.77 -96.17
N GLU A 406 33.53 -47.50 -96.47
CA GLU A 406 32.93 -47.90 -97.75
C GLU A 406 33.63 -47.23 -98.93
N GLN A 407 33.88 -45.92 -98.88
CA GLN A 407 34.61 -45.19 -99.92
C GLN A 407 36.06 -45.66 -100.07
N GLU A 408 36.75 -45.97 -98.96
CA GLU A 408 38.08 -46.59 -99.00
C GLU A 408 38.02 -47.98 -99.66
N SER A 409 37.01 -48.79 -99.35
CA SER A 409 36.82 -50.10 -99.98
C SER A 409 36.49 -50.00 -101.48
N GLU A 410 35.71 -49.00 -101.90
CA GLU A 410 35.43 -48.73 -103.31
C GLU A 410 36.66 -48.21 -104.06
N LYS A 411 37.44 -47.32 -103.44
CA LYS A 411 38.73 -46.87 -104.00
C LYS A 411 39.67 -48.05 -104.19
N LEU A 412 39.78 -48.94 -103.20
CA LEU A 412 40.56 -50.16 -103.30
C LEU A 412 40.07 -51.05 -104.46
N LYS A 413 38.75 -51.27 -104.61
CA LYS A 413 38.19 -52.03 -105.75
C LYS A 413 38.49 -51.38 -107.10
N ILE A 414 38.37 -50.06 -107.22
CA ILE A 414 38.69 -49.31 -108.44
C ILE A 414 40.19 -49.38 -108.75
N GLU A 415 41.04 -49.35 -107.72
CA GLU A 415 42.49 -49.49 -107.85
C GLU A 415 42.89 -50.91 -108.26
N GLU A 416 42.26 -51.94 -107.68
CA GLU A 416 42.38 -53.34 -108.11
C GLU A 416 41.91 -53.56 -109.56
N GLU A 417 40.81 -52.92 -109.98
CA GLU A 417 40.35 -52.97 -111.37
C GLU A 417 41.30 -52.24 -112.33
N LYS A 418 41.88 -51.11 -111.92
CA LYS A 418 42.90 -50.39 -112.69
C LYS A 418 44.20 -51.19 -112.79
N GLU A 419 44.61 -51.87 -111.72
CA GLU A 419 45.72 -52.83 -111.69
C GLU A 419 45.45 -53.99 -112.66
N LYS A 420 44.27 -54.62 -112.63
CA LYS A 420 43.87 -55.66 -113.60
C LYS A 420 43.92 -55.16 -115.04
N LYS A 421 43.35 -53.99 -115.34
CA LYS A 421 43.40 -53.38 -116.67
C LYS A 421 44.82 -52.99 -117.12
N LYS A 422 45.71 -52.63 -116.19
CA LYS A 422 47.14 -52.42 -116.49
C LYS A 422 47.86 -53.75 -116.76
N ARG A 423 47.58 -54.80 -115.99
CA ARG A 423 48.11 -56.16 -116.24
C ARG A 423 47.67 -56.70 -117.60
N GLU A 424 46.42 -56.52 -117.97
CA GLU A 424 45.89 -56.87 -119.31
C GLU A 424 46.55 -56.06 -120.43
N LYS A 425 46.79 -54.75 -120.24
CA LYS A 425 47.50 -53.90 -121.22
C LYS A 425 49.00 -54.23 -121.35
N ILE A 426 49.64 -54.73 -120.30
CA ILE A 426 51.03 -55.20 -120.34
C ILE A 426 51.08 -56.58 -121.04
N GLN A 427 50.09 -57.44 -120.82
CA GLN A 427 49.97 -58.73 -121.51
C GLN A 427 49.68 -58.57 -123.01
N ALA A 428 49.01 -57.48 -123.42
CA ALA A 428 48.77 -57.13 -124.82
C ALA A 428 49.96 -56.44 -125.54
N LYS A 429 51.06 -56.12 -124.84
CA LYS A 429 52.29 -55.52 -125.42
C LYS A 429 53.47 -56.49 -125.54
N VAL A 430 53.26 -57.78 -125.30
CA VAL A 430 54.30 -58.84 -125.40
C VAL A 430 54.01 -59.85 -126.54
N ASN A 431 52.99 -59.64 -127.36
CA ASN A 431 52.81 -60.37 -128.64
C ASN A 431 52.57 -59.38 -129.78
N ILE A 432 53.67 -58.87 -130.35
CA ILE A 432 53.97 -58.69 -131.79
C ILE A 432 55.48 -58.44 -131.88
#